data_AF-A0A350YUD6-F1
#
_entry.id   AF-A0A350YUD6-F1
#
_cell.length_a   1.000
_cell.length_b   1.000
_cell.length_c   1.000
_cell.angle_alpha   90.00
_cell.angle_beta   90.00
_cell.angle_gamma   90.00
#
_symmetry.space_group_name_H-M   'P 1'
#
loop_
_entity.id
_entity.type
_entity.pdbx_description
1 polymer ?
#
loop_
_entity_poly.entity_id
_entity_poly.type
_entity_poly.pdbx_seq_one_letter_code
_entity_poly.pdbx_strand_id
1 'polypeptide(L)'
;MVNLTYIQMSFRILTLQLTGKLKSAEKLETERAALQKNYAAFIEAEKSAALAEYRELESWISSGAMQQRKKELEGEVFRGSNEYHLLKELETLKKTRSIRDYFKVEGSTELQRFMKVKDSDILQEYYQLKDYVEGGAFQRDKQAISMLKFHGSAEEKHLHKFEELKKNHALQDYLRLHASEAITRHHKFIESPKFKRYLELKNLPGTDKAHKKELDMLLKDHEIVQYFKLENSKEYRHFKEMSGSHLPNRYKELQDLTGSREFMEKVSVLKDKKRVEKSEAMQKYRKFKQLAFGNDIRFFLKYEKSKLYRNYLDTKDSYPLQRYRELVAQTTSPEFIKRKAWLEDSKKWEKSEEHVRHQRFLALKKDPKVELFFKFQNSHAFDFFNEWEVSFSEEFGSGKPDWSKWTANNFLADLMLGEPFSQKDDLQAYTGGKNSSVSNGRLQIHVRKEKVISKAWHPGAGFVPVEFHYTSDILSTAKSFWQEGGIFEAKIRYSPVKEVVSTCYLQGKKSSPLISLLEMGPSSRMGILTLNGTGKPEFNGITLKHLKQDHFYIFRVEWDSNRVIWKINDVKVHEVPFGGLGEPAHISMQNLVVSEIPGSKLPVTFETDWIRCYKRKQNS
;
A
#
# COMPACT_ATOMS: atom_id res chain seq x y z
N MET A 1 -85.64 7.86 -40.34
CA MET A 1 -84.28 7.38 -40.68
C MET A 1 -83.53 7.12 -39.39
N VAL A 2 -83.25 5.86 -39.06
CA VAL A 2 -82.36 5.53 -37.94
C VAL A 2 -80.95 5.94 -38.35
N ASN A 3 -80.35 6.89 -37.64
CA ASN A 3 -79.03 7.44 -37.95
C ASN A 3 -77.98 6.33 -38.10
N LEU A 4 -77.37 6.20 -39.29
CA LEU A 4 -76.32 5.23 -39.61
C LEU A 4 -75.14 5.26 -38.61
N THR A 5 -74.89 6.43 -38.03
CA THR A 5 -73.90 6.71 -36.98
C THR A 5 -74.15 5.93 -35.68
N TYR A 6 -75.40 5.77 -35.26
CA TYR A 6 -75.74 5.04 -34.03
C TYR A 6 -75.48 3.53 -34.16
N ILE A 7 -75.73 2.97 -35.36
CA ILE A 7 -75.49 1.56 -35.66
C ILE A 7 -73.97 1.28 -35.69
N GLN A 8 -73.19 2.10 -36.40
CA GLN A 8 -71.72 1.95 -36.48
C GLN A 8 -71.02 2.02 -35.11
N MET A 9 -71.47 2.87 -34.17
CA MET A 9 -70.83 2.98 -32.86
C MET A 9 -71.13 1.80 -31.93
N SER A 10 -72.30 1.16 -32.05
CA SER A 10 -72.65 -0.04 -31.26
C SER A 10 -71.79 -1.27 -31.60
N PHE A 11 -71.39 -1.42 -32.88
CA PHE A 11 -70.48 -2.47 -33.33
C PHE A 11 -69.04 -2.27 -32.86
N ARG A 12 -68.63 -1.02 -32.57
CA ARG A 12 -67.27 -0.73 -32.11
C ARG A 12 -66.96 -1.40 -30.78
N ILE A 13 -67.87 -1.32 -29.81
CA ILE A 13 -67.70 -1.97 -28.48
C ILE A 13 -67.62 -3.49 -28.64
N LEU A 14 -68.52 -4.07 -29.44
CA LEU A 14 -68.51 -5.50 -29.74
C LEU A 14 -67.16 -5.94 -30.36
N THR A 15 -66.66 -5.21 -31.36
CA THR A 15 -65.37 -5.48 -31.99
C THR A 15 -64.21 -5.36 -31.00
N LEU A 16 -64.20 -4.34 -30.14
CA LEU A 16 -63.16 -4.18 -29.11
C LEU A 16 -63.13 -5.34 -28.12
N GLN A 17 -64.31 -5.88 -27.76
CA GLN A 17 -64.42 -7.07 -26.92
C GLN A 17 -63.96 -8.35 -27.64
N LEU A 18 -64.44 -8.61 -28.85
CA LEU A 18 -64.10 -9.82 -29.61
C LEU A 18 -62.62 -9.89 -30.00
N THR A 19 -62.00 -8.74 -30.26
CA THR A 19 -60.57 -8.64 -30.58
C THR A 19 -59.67 -8.60 -29.34
N GLY A 20 -60.24 -8.66 -28.12
CA GLY A 20 -59.48 -8.60 -26.87
C GLY A 20 -58.83 -7.24 -26.56
N LYS A 21 -59.15 -6.20 -27.34
CA LYS A 21 -58.63 -4.83 -27.13
C LYS A 21 -59.25 -4.16 -25.91
N LEU A 22 -60.47 -4.55 -25.52
CA LEU A 22 -61.07 -4.17 -24.24
C LEU A 22 -60.63 -5.16 -23.15
N LYS A 23 -59.61 -4.80 -22.38
CA LYS A 23 -59.13 -5.61 -21.24
C LYS A 23 -60.21 -5.71 -20.15
N SER A 24 -60.15 -6.72 -19.29
CA SER A 24 -60.98 -6.75 -18.09
C SER A 24 -60.57 -5.65 -17.11
N ALA A 25 -61.49 -5.22 -16.24
CA ALA A 25 -61.19 -4.20 -15.23
C ALA A 25 -60.05 -4.65 -14.30
N GLU A 26 -60.04 -5.93 -13.88
CA GLU A 26 -59.03 -6.48 -12.97
C GLU A 26 -57.63 -6.46 -13.59
N LYS A 27 -57.51 -6.82 -14.88
CA LYS A 27 -56.24 -6.77 -15.60
C LYS A 27 -55.73 -5.32 -15.70
N LEU A 28 -56.62 -4.39 -16.00
CA LEU A 28 -56.27 -2.98 -16.11
C LEU A 28 -55.82 -2.39 -14.76
N GLU A 29 -56.51 -2.72 -13.68
CA GLU A 29 -56.13 -2.32 -12.33
C GLU A 29 -54.75 -2.87 -11.93
N THR A 30 -54.47 -4.13 -12.28
CA THR A 30 -53.16 -4.74 -12.06
C THR A 30 -52.05 -3.98 -12.81
N GLU A 31 -52.30 -3.62 -14.07
CA GLU A 31 -51.37 -2.82 -14.88
C GLU A 31 -51.17 -1.41 -14.31
N ARG A 32 -52.25 -0.72 -13.92
CA ARG A 32 -52.20 0.61 -13.28
C ARG A 32 -51.43 0.57 -11.96
N ALA A 33 -51.66 -0.45 -11.12
CA ALA A 33 -50.95 -0.62 -9.85
C ALA A 33 -49.45 -0.90 -10.05
N ALA A 34 -49.11 -1.77 -11.02
CA ALA A 34 -47.71 -2.02 -11.38
C ALA A 34 -47.03 -0.74 -11.89
N LEU A 35 -47.73 0.06 -12.69
CA LEU A 35 -47.22 1.33 -13.20
C LEU A 35 -47.03 2.36 -12.09
N GLN A 36 -47.96 2.45 -11.13
CA GLN A 36 -47.83 3.31 -9.95
C GLN A 36 -46.63 2.90 -9.08
N LYS A 37 -46.42 1.59 -8.89
CA LYS A 37 -45.24 1.07 -8.18
C LYS A 37 -43.94 1.44 -8.92
N ASN A 38 -43.91 1.29 -10.24
CA ASN A 38 -42.76 1.68 -11.06
C ASN A 38 -42.50 3.18 -10.99
N TYR A 39 -43.55 4.01 -10.98
CA TYR A 39 -43.41 5.46 -10.84
C TYR A 39 -42.78 5.83 -9.49
N ALA A 40 -43.28 5.26 -8.39
CA ALA A 40 -42.69 5.48 -7.06
C ALA A 40 -41.21 5.06 -7.02
N ALA A 41 -40.89 3.88 -7.57
CA ALA A 41 -39.52 3.39 -7.65
C ALA A 41 -38.63 4.24 -8.59
N PHE A 42 -39.19 4.82 -9.65
CA PHE A 42 -38.49 5.74 -10.54
C PHE A 42 -38.10 7.03 -9.82
N ILE A 43 -39.01 7.64 -9.07
CA ILE A 43 -38.73 8.84 -8.26
C ILE A 43 -37.67 8.54 -7.18
N GLU A 44 -37.68 7.34 -6.60
CA GLU A 44 -36.64 6.91 -5.66
C GLU A 44 -35.28 6.68 -6.36
N ALA A 45 -35.29 6.05 -7.53
CA ALA A 45 -34.10 5.78 -8.33
C ALA A 45 -33.42 7.07 -8.79
N GLU A 46 -34.19 8.07 -9.18
CA GLU A 46 -33.70 9.40 -9.58
C GLU A 46 -32.87 10.07 -8.47
N LYS A 47 -33.25 9.86 -7.21
CA LYS A 47 -32.56 10.41 -6.03
C LYS A 47 -31.53 9.47 -5.42
N SER A 48 -31.27 8.33 -6.05
CA SER A 48 -30.43 7.28 -5.46
C SER A 48 -28.93 7.59 -5.58
N ALA A 49 -28.17 7.24 -4.55
CA ALA A 49 -26.71 7.32 -4.58
C ALA A 49 -26.10 6.47 -5.69
N ALA A 50 -26.72 5.32 -6.00
CA ALA A 50 -26.29 4.44 -7.09
C ALA A 50 -26.35 5.14 -8.46
N LEU A 51 -27.43 5.87 -8.76
CA LEU A 51 -27.55 6.64 -9.99
C LEU A 51 -26.59 7.83 -10.03
N ALA A 52 -26.38 8.50 -8.89
CA ALA A 52 -25.41 9.59 -8.78
C ALA A 52 -23.98 9.10 -9.06
N GLU A 53 -23.57 8.00 -8.44
CA GLU A 53 -22.28 7.35 -8.67
C GLU A 53 -22.15 6.89 -10.14
N TYR A 54 -23.19 6.27 -10.70
CA TYR A 54 -23.20 5.87 -12.12
C TYR A 54 -22.92 7.06 -13.04
N ARG A 55 -23.59 8.20 -12.84
CA ARG A 55 -23.41 9.40 -13.67
C ARG A 55 -22.01 9.99 -13.54
N GLU A 56 -21.43 9.99 -12.34
CA GLU A 56 -20.05 10.44 -12.12
C GLU A 56 -19.07 9.55 -12.89
N LEU A 57 -19.22 8.23 -12.79
CA LEU A 57 -18.37 7.27 -13.48
C LEU A 57 -18.56 7.32 -15.00
N GLU A 58 -19.79 7.48 -15.47
CA GLU A 58 -20.11 7.67 -16.88
C GLU A 58 -19.45 8.95 -17.43
N SER A 59 -19.48 10.04 -16.67
CA SER A 59 -18.79 11.29 -17.01
C SER A 59 -17.28 11.08 -17.11
N TRP A 60 -16.68 10.38 -16.14
CA TRP A 60 -15.25 10.04 -16.16
C TRP A 60 -14.87 9.20 -17.40
N ILE A 61 -15.68 8.20 -17.75
CA ILE A 61 -15.44 7.35 -18.93
C ILE A 61 -15.63 8.13 -20.23
N SER A 62 -16.73 8.88 -20.36
CA SER A 62 -17.07 9.64 -21.57
C SER A 62 -16.12 10.81 -21.83
N SER A 63 -15.50 11.37 -20.79
CA SER A 63 -14.47 12.41 -20.91
C SER A 63 -13.17 11.94 -21.57
N GLY A 64 -12.96 10.63 -21.73
CA GLY A 64 -11.71 10.06 -22.22
C GLY A 64 -10.61 9.91 -21.15
N ALA A 65 -10.85 10.39 -19.92
CA ALA A 65 -9.89 10.33 -18.82
C ALA A 65 -9.48 8.89 -18.46
N MET A 66 -10.40 7.93 -18.52
CA MET A 66 -10.12 6.51 -18.32
C MET A 66 -9.10 5.99 -19.35
N GLN A 67 -9.32 6.28 -20.63
CA GLN A 67 -8.48 5.81 -21.73
C GLN A 67 -7.09 6.46 -21.67
N GLN A 68 -7.03 7.74 -21.31
CA GLN A 68 -5.77 8.45 -21.10
C GLN A 68 -4.97 7.80 -19.97
N ARG A 69 -5.60 7.56 -18.82
CA ARG A 69 -4.94 6.93 -17.68
C ARG A 69 -4.49 5.51 -17.95
N LYS A 70 -5.30 4.73 -18.67
CA LYS A 70 -4.92 3.38 -19.12
C LYS A 70 -3.67 3.42 -20.00
N LYS A 71 -3.61 4.34 -20.97
CA LYS A 71 -2.43 4.52 -21.83
C LYS A 71 -1.18 4.93 -21.05
N GLU A 72 -1.31 5.81 -20.05
CA GLU A 72 -0.20 6.20 -19.19
C GLU A 72 0.38 4.99 -18.44
N LEU A 73 -0.48 4.19 -17.81
CA LEU A 73 -0.07 2.99 -17.08
C LEU A 73 0.57 1.95 -18.01
N GLU A 74 -0.02 1.71 -19.19
CA GLU A 74 0.55 0.80 -20.19
C GLU A 74 1.88 1.33 -20.79
N GLY A 75 2.06 2.65 -20.82
CA GLY A 75 3.28 3.32 -21.26
C GLY A 75 4.44 3.25 -20.26
N GLU A 76 4.18 2.95 -18.98
CA GLU A 76 5.21 2.73 -17.97
C GLU A 76 5.93 1.39 -18.20
N VAL A 77 6.83 1.33 -19.16
CA VAL A 77 7.57 0.11 -19.52
C VAL A 77 8.98 0.11 -18.96
N PHE A 78 9.48 -1.08 -18.60
CA PHE A 78 10.84 -1.22 -18.09
C PHE A 78 11.90 -0.81 -19.14
N ARG A 79 11.73 -1.20 -20.41
CA ARG A 79 12.71 -0.87 -21.45
C ARG A 79 12.70 0.64 -21.76
N GLY A 80 13.84 1.31 -21.55
CA GLY A 80 13.97 2.76 -21.71
C GLY A 80 13.62 3.57 -20.46
N SER A 81 13.22 2.90 -19.38
CA SER A 81 13.10 3.53 -18.05
C SER A 81 14.48 3.86 -17.45
N ASN A 82 14.49 4.74 -16.46
CA ASN A 82 15.70 5.04 -15.69
C ASN A 82 16.29 3.76 -15.05
N GLU A 83 15.43 2.90 -14.52
CA GLU A 83 15.78 1.62 -13.89
C GLU A 83 16.51 0.71 -14.87
N TYR A 84 16.05 0.64 -16.12
CA TYR A 84 16.74 -0.10 -17.17
C TYR A 84 18.11 0.48 -17.49
N HIS A 85 18.25 1.81 -17.53
CA HIS A 85 19.54 2.46 -17.76
C HIS A 85 20.53 2.22 -16.62
N LEU A 86 20.09 2.28 -15.36
CA LEU A 86 20.91 1.97 -14.18
C LEU A 86 21.41 0.52 -14.20
N LEU A 87 20.54 -0.45 -14.51
CA LEU A 87 20.93 -1.85 -14.64
C LEU A 87 21.87 -2.10 -15.82
N LYS A 88 21.65 -1.41 -16.95
CA LYS A 88 22.55 -1.50 -18.11
C LYS A 88 23.93 -0.92 -17.81
N GLU A 89 23.99 0.20 -17.08
CA GLU A 89 25.23 0.80 -16.61
C GLU A 89 25.97 -0.17 -15.66
N LEU A 90 25.25 -0.75 -14.69
CA LEU A 90 25.81 -1.73 -13.75
C LEU A 90 26.39 -2.94 -14.48
N GLU A 91 25.67 -3.52 -15.44
CA GLU A 91 26.18 -4.65 -16.22
C GLU A 91 27.37 -4.28 -17.11
N THR A 92 27.45 -3.03 -17.56
CA THR A 92 28.63 -2.53 -18.29
C THR A 92 29.84 -2.46 -17.36
N LEU A 93 29.69 -1.85 -16.18
CA LEU A 93 30.75 -1.74 -15.18
C LEU A 93 31.20 -3.11 -14.66
N LYS A 94 30.28 -4.06 -14.47
CA LYS A 94 30.58 -5.43 -14.06
C LYS A 94 31.45 -6.17 -15.07
N LYS A 95 31.37 -5.84 -16.37
CA LYS A 95 32.21 -6.43 -17.43
C LYS A 95 33.57 -5.75 -17.57
N THR A 96 33.72 -4.53 -17.04
CA THR A 96 34.97 -3.78 -17.07
C THR A 96 36.10 -4.59 -16.43
N ARG A 97 37.22 -4.71 -17.14
CA ARG A 97 38.35 -5.55 -16.72
C ARG A 97 38.92 -5.11 -15.36
N SER A 98 39.11 -3.80 -15.13
CA SER A 98 39.68 -3.27 -13.89
C SER A 98 38.84 -3.64 -12.67
N ILE A 99 37.51 -3.50 -12.77
CA ILE A 99 36.55 -3.88 -11.72
C ILE A 99 36.55 -5.40 -11.50
N ARG A 100 36.52 -6.21 -12.57
CA ARG A 100 36.59 -7.68 -12.44
C ARG A 100 37.88 -8.14 -11.80
N ASP A 101 39.02 -7.60 -12.22
CA ASP A 101 40.32 -7.96 -11.69
C ASP A 101 40.50 -7.44 -10.26
N TYR A 102 39.88 -6.31 -9.89
CA TYR A 102 39.82 -5.82 -8.51
C TYR A 102 39.13 -6.82 -7.60
N PHE A 103 37.92 -7.29 -7.94
CA PHE A 103 37.16 -8.25 -7.14
C PHE A 103 37.80 -9.66 -7.09
N LYS A 104 38.75 -9.99 -7.96
CA LYS A 104 39.58 -11.21 -7.81
C LYS A 104 40.60 -11.08 -6.69
N VAL A 105 41.04 -9.86 -6.39
CA VAL A 105 42.08 -9.56 -5.40
C VAL A 105 41.48 -9.17 -4.06
N GLU A 106 40.40 -8.36 -4.07
CA GLU A 106 39.67 -7.98 -2.87
C GLU A 106 39.21 -9.23 -2.09
N GLY A 107 39.58 -9.30 -0.81
CA GLY A 107 39.25 -10.44 0.05
C GLY A 107 40.00 -11.74 -0.27
N SER A 108 40.90 -11.77 -1.26
CA SER A 108 41.68 -12.97 -1.58
C SER A 108 42.64 -13.36 -0.44
N THR A 109 42.86 -14.67 -0.28
CA THR A 109 43.82 -15.21 0.71
C THR A 109 45.25 -14.74 0.43
N GLU A 110 45.60 -14.54 -0.84
CA GLU A 110 46.88 -13.99 -1.26
C GLU A 110 47.07 -12.53 -0.82
N LEU A 111 46.05 -11.68 -0.97
CA LEU A 111 46.10 -10.29 -0.49
C LEU A 111 46.23 -10.25 1.03
N GLN A 112 45.49 -11.09 1.75
CA GLN A 112 45.58 -11.19 3.21
C GLN A 112 46.98 -11.64 3.65
N ARG A 113 47.56 -12.66 2.98
CA ARG A 113 48.94 -13.08 3.23
C ARG A 113 49.91 -11.94 2.95
N PHE A 114 49.73 -11.20 1.86
CA PHE A 114 50.58 -10.08 1.51
C PHE A 114 50.56 -8.99 2.59
N MET A 115 49.38 -8.58 3.07
CA MET A 115 49.25 -7.61 4.15
C MET A 115 49.90 -8.10 5.45
N LYS A 116 49.71 -9.37 5.82
CA LYS A 116 50.36 -9.96 7.01
C LYS A 116 51.88 -9.92 6.92
N VAL A 117 52.46 -10.22 5.75
CA VAL A 117 53.92 -10.17 5.56
C VAL A 117 54.41 -8.73 5.51
N LYS A 118 53.63 -7.81 4.93
CA LYS A 118 53.94 -6.37 4.85
C LYS A 118 54.22 -5.76 6.22
N ASP A 119 53.40 -6.13 7.20
CA ASP A 119 53.48 -5.61 8.57
C ASP A 119 54.29 -6.52 9.51
N SER A 120 55.03 -7.50 8.97
CA SER A 120 55.79 -8.45 9.78
C SER A 120 57.19 -7.97 10.12
N ASP A 121 57.63 -8.28 11.34
CA ASP A 121 59.01 -8.06 11.80
C ASP A 121 60.03 -8.74 10.88
N ILE A 122 59.65 -9.87 10.26
CA ILE A 122 60.49 -10.64 9.33
C ILE A 122 60.80 -9.81 8.07
N LEU A 123 59.83 -9.05 7.55
CA LEU A 123 60.05 -8.18 6.39
C LEU A 123 60.90 -6.96 6.76
N GLN A 124 60.66 -6.39 7.95
CA GLN A 124 61.47 -5.30 8.48
C GLN A 124 62.93 -5.73 8.66
N GLU A 125 63.16 -6.88 9.31
CA GLU A 125 64.49 -7.48 9.48
C GLU A 125 65.15 -7.76 8.12
N TYR A 126 64.39 -8.28 7.15
CA TYR A 126 64.90 -8.48 5.79
C TYR A 126 65.40 -7.18 5.16
N TYR A 127 64.63 -6.08 5.20
CA TYR A 127 65.06 -4.81 4.61
C TYR A 127 66.24 -4.18 5.36
N GLN A 128 66.29 -4.25 6.68
CA GLN A 128 67.44 -3.79 7.46
C GLN A 128 68.72 -4.56 7.11
N LEU A 129 68.62 -5.89 7.03
CA LEU A 129 69.76 -6.73 6.65
C LEU A 129 70.13 -6.56 5.16
N LYS A 130 69.15 -6.34 4.28
CA LYS A 130 69.37 -6.02 2.88
C LYS A 130 70.18 -4.74 2.74
N ASP A 131 69.80 -3.69 3.46
CA ASP A 131 70.52 -2.42 3.47
C ASP A 131 71.94 -2.58 4.03
N TYR A 132 72.11 -3.32 5.14
CA TYR A 132 73.44 -3.64 5.68
C TYR A 132 74.35 -4.40 4.68
N VAL A 133 73.79 -5.35 3.93
CA VAL A 133 74.54 -6.18 2.97
C VAL A 133 74.79 -5.45 1.65
N GLU A 134 73.77 -4.85 1.05
CA GLU A 134 73.82 -4.17 -0.24
C GLU A 134 74.40 -2.75 -0.13
N GLY A 135 74.20 -2.07 1.00
CA GLY A 135 74.76 -0.75 1.32
C GLY A 135 76.25 -0.76 1.73
N GLY A 136 76.92 -1.91 1.62
CA GLY A 136 78.38 -2.03 1.75
C GLY A 136 78.93 -2.07 3.18
N ALA A 137 78.09 -1.96 4.21
CA ALA A 137 78.52 -2.11 5.61
C ALA A 137 79.07 -3.52 5.90
N PHE A 138 78.42 -4.56 5.39
CA PHE A 138 78.91 -5.94 5.51
C PHE A 138 80.33 -6.14 4.96
N GLN A 139 80.65 -5.56 3.79
CA GLN A 139 81.98 -5.71 3.21
C GLN A 139 83.04 -5.00 4.04
N ARG A 140 82.73 -3.82 4.57
CA ARG A 140 83.61 -3.08 5.48
C ARG A 140 83.89 -3.88 6.75
N ASP A 141 82.86 -4.39 7.41
CA ASP A 141 83.00 -5.16 8.65
C ASP A 141 83.74 -6.49 8.42
N LYS A 142 83.42 -7.19 7.33
CA LYS A 142 84.12 -8.42 6.92
C LYS A 142 85.61 -8.15 6.67
N GLN A 143 85.95 -7.06 5.99
CA GLN A 143 87.32 -6.68 5.70
C GLN A 143 88.08 -6.29 6.97
N ALA A 144 87.48 -5.49 7.84
CA ALA A 144 88.06 -5.11 9.13
C ALA A 144 88.40 -6.33 9.99
N ILE A 145 87.50 -7.31 10.09
CA ILE A 145 87.72 -8.55 10.85
C ILE A 145 88.78 -9.45 10.18
N SER A 146 88.84 -9.48 8.85
CA SER A 146 89.86 -10.22 8.11
C SER A 146 91.28 -9.70 8.39
N MET A 147 91.42 -8.37 8.56
CA MET A 147 92.69 -7.71 8.87
C MET A 147 93.22 -8.00 10.28
N LEU A 148 92.36 -8.38 11.23
CA LEU A 148 92.77 -8.80 12.58
C LEU A 148 93.53 -10.13 12.53
N LYS A 149 94.85 -10.11 12.45
CA LYS A 149 95.71 -11.29 12.43
C LYS A 149 96.59 -11.33 13.66
N PHE A 150 96.78 -12.52 14.24
CA PHE A 150 97.75 -12.70 15.33
C PHE A 150 99.17 -12.39 14.84
N HIS A 151 99.52 -12.83 13.63
CA HIS A 151 100.84 -12.54 13.06
C HIS A 151 101.01 -11.05 12.74
N GLY A 152 102.06 -10.43 13.29
CA GLY A 152 102.34 -8.99 13.21
C GLY A 152 101.61 -8.13 14.24
N SER A 153 100.76 -8.72 15.08
CA SER A 153 99.98 -8.01 16.11
C SER A 153 100.84 -7.51 17.28
N ALA A 154 100.31 -6.54 18.03
CA ALA A 154 100.93 -6.10 19.27
C ALA A 154 100.99 -7.25 20.29
N GLU A 155 99.95 -8.09 20.32
CA GLU A 155 99.82 -9.24 21.20
C GLU A 155 100.89 -10.31 20.92
N GLU A 156 101.18 -10.60 19.64
CA GLU A 156 102.29 -11.49 19.27
C GLU A 156 103.65 -10.91 19.68
N LYS A 157 103.86 -9.61 19.49
CA LYS A 157 105.09 -8.92 19.93
C LYS A 157 105.28 -8.98 21.45
N HIS A 158 104.20 -8.77 22.22
CA HIS A 158 104.24 -8.86 23.68
C HIS A 158 104.55 -10.29 24.15
N LEU A 159 103.94 -11.31 23.53
CA LEU A 159 104.24 -12.71 23.83
C LEU A 159 105.68 -13.10 23.46
N HIS A 160 106.14 -12.69 22.28
CA HIS A 160 107.51 -12.95 21.84
C HIS A 160 108.52 -12.29 22.78
N LYS A 161 108.28 -11.01 23.14
CA LYS A 161 109.18 -10.28 24.03
C LYS A 161 109.17 -10.86 25.44
N PHE A 162 108.02 -11.33 25.93
CA PHE A 162 107.93 -12.01 27.21
C PHE A 162 108.71 -13.33 27.21
N GLU A 163 108.55 -14.15 26.18
CA GLU A 163 109.31 -15.40 26.02
C GLU A 163 110.82 -15.17 25.82
N GLU A 164 111.22 -14.09 25.14
CA GLU A 164 112.62 -13.68 25.00
C GLU A 164 113.22 -13.31 26.37
N LEU A 165 112.52 -12.48 27.15
CA LEU A 165 112.98 -12.10 28.50
C LEU A 165 113.02 -13.31 29.44
N LYS A 166 112.07 -14.23 29.33
CA LYS A 166 112.04 -15.48 30.10
C LYS A 166 113.29 -16.34 29.86
N LYS A 167 113.92 -16.25 28.69
CA LYS A 167 115.15 -16.97 28.33
C LYS A 167 116.44 -16.22 28.70
N ASN A 168 116.34 -14.98 29.17
CA ASN A 168 117.51 -14.21 29.57
C ASN A 168 118.08 -14.77 30.89
N HIS A 169 119.20 -15.48 30.79
CA HIS A 169 119.84 -16.14 31.94
C HIS A 169 120.23 -15.17 33.06
N ALA A 170 120.70 -13.96 32.73
CA ALA A 170 121.05 -12.96 33.73
C ALA A 170 119.79 -12.44 34.48
N LEU A 171 118.68 -12.27 33.78
CA LEU A 171 117.38 -11.94 34.40
C LEU A 171 116.86 -13.11 35.27
N GLN A 172 117.00 -14.35 34.82
CA GLN A 172 116.62 -15.53 35.62
C GLN A 172 117.43 -15.63 36.92
N ASP A 173 118.75 -15.44 36.83
CA ASP A 173 119.63 -15.44 38.00
C ASP A 173 119.27 -14.29 38.94
N TYR A 174 118.98 -13.09 38.40
CA TYR A 174 118.48 -11.97 39.20
C TYR A 174 117.15 -12.29 39.89
N LEU A 175 116.13 -12.78 39.18
CA LEU A 175 114.84 -13.13 39.77
C LEU A 175 114.98 -14.18 40.87
N ARG A 176 115.93 -15.12 40.73
CA ARG A 176 116.26 -16.14 41.73
C ARG A 176 116.99 -15.56 42.94
N LEU A 177 117.92 -14.62 42.73
CA LEU A 177 118.78 -14.08 43.78
C LEU A 177 118.16 -12.88 44.52
N HIS A 178 117.35 -12.06 43.84
CA HIS A 178 116.80 -10.77 44.33
C HIS A 178 115.91 -10.89 45.57
N ALA A 179 115.28 -12.05 45.77
CA ALA A 179 114.50 -12.36 46.95
C ALA A 179 115.11 -13.51 47.78
N SER A 180 116.37 -13.88 47.51
CA SER A 180 117.02 -14.99 48.21
C SER A 180 117.60 -14.58 49.56
N GLU A 181 117.64 -15.51 50.51
CA GLU A 181 118.35 -15.27 51.77
C GLU A 181 119.85 -15.06 51.57
N ALA A 182 120.44 -15.66 50.53
CA ALA A 182 121.86 -15.54 50.22
C ALA A 182 122.26 -14.08 49.97
N ILE A 183 121.49 -13.33 49.18
CA ILE A 183 121.77 -11.91 48.90
C ILE A 183 121.59 -11.03 50.14
N THR A 184 120.60 -11.37 50.95
CA THR A 184 120.28 -10.66 52.19
C THR A 184 121.39 -10.81 53.21
N ARG A 185 121.94 -12.02 53.36
CA ARG A 185 123.11 -12.28 54.21
C ARG A 185 124.37 -11.61 53.65
N HIS A 186 124.56 -11.65 52.33
CA HIS A 186 125.71 -11.03 51.65
C HIS A 186 125.82 -9.54 51.93
N HIS A 187 124.75 -8.78 51.70
CA HIS A 187 124.73 -7.34 51.98
C HIS A 187 124.91 -7.04 53.47
N LYS A 188 124.34 -7.85 54.37
CA LYS A 188 124.54 -7.68 55.82
C LYS A 188 125.98 -7.96 56.27
N PHE A 189 126.66 -8.94 55.66
CA PHE A 189 128.02 -9.32 56.06
C PHE A 189 129.07 -8.25 55.75
N ILE A 190 128.88 -7.48 54.67
CA ILE A 190 129.74 -6.32 54.31
C ILE A 190 129.89 -5.34 55.48
N GLU A 191 128.80 -5.15 56.24
CA GLU A 191 128.77 -4.21 57.36
C GLU A 191 129.40 -4.75 58.65
N SER A 192 129.75 -6.04 58.69
CA SER A 192 130.25 -6.69 59.89
C SER A 192 131.64 -6.18 60.31
N PRO A 193 131.92 -6.11 61.63
CA PRO A 193 133.25 -5.74 62.13
C PRO A 193 134.35 -6.66 61.59
N LYS A 194 134.02 -7.96 61.41
CA LYS A 194 134.92 -8.97 60.89
C LYS A 194 135.34 -8.66 59.44
N PHE A 195 134.39 -8.31 58.58
CA PHE A 195 134.72 -7.96 57.19
C PHE A 195 135.48 -6.62 57.09
N LYS A 196 135.10 -5.63 57.92
CA LYS A 196 135.82 -4.35 58.03
C LYS A 196 137.28 -4.55 58.46
N ARG A 197 137.52 -5.40 59.47
CA ARG A 197 138.87 -5.76 59.92
C ARG A 197 139.69 -6.46 58.83
N TYR A 198 139.07 -7.36 58.08
CA TYR A 198 139.72 -7.99 56.91
C TYR A 198 140.11 -6.95 55.85
N LEU A 199 139.23 -6.00 55.54
CA LEU A 199 139.51 -4.93 54.58
C LEU A 199 140.64 -3.99 55.04
N GLU A 200 140.66 -3.61 56.32
CA GLU A 200 141.77 -2.84 56.91
C GLU A 200 143.10 -3.58 56.74
N LEU A 201 143.16 -4.84 57.16
CA LEU A 201 144.40 -5.64 57.12
C LEU A 201 144.90 -5.87 55.69
N LYS A 202 143.99 -6.06 54.72
CA LYS A 202 144.34 -6.23 53.31
C LYS A 202 144.97 -4.98 52.69
N ASN A 203 144.68 -3.79 53.21
CA ASN A 203 145.10 -2.51 52.64
C ASN A 203 146.37 -1.92 53.30
N LEU A 204 146.98 -2.59 54.30
CA LEU A 204 148.22 -2.15 54.94
C LEU A 204 149.48 -2.56 54.13
N PRO A 205 150.54 -1.71 54.03
CA PRO A 205 151.76 -2.00 53.28
C PRO A 205 152.61 -3.07 54.00
N GLY A 206 152.75 -4.24 53.36
CA GLY A 206 153.20 -5.50 53.96
C GLY A 206 154.65 -5.55 54.45
N THR A 207 154.88 -5.08 55.68
CA THR A 207 156.18 -5.18 56.37
C THR A 207 156.12 -5.82 57.76
N ASP A 208 154.91 -6.03 58.33
CA ASP A 208 154.73 -6.67 59.64
C ASP A 208 154.29 -8.15 59.54
N LYS A 209 155.08 -9.03 60.17
CA LYS A 209 154.90 -10.50 60.17
C LYS A 209 153.66 -10.93 60.97
N ALA A 210 153.22 -10.14 61.97
CA ALA A 210 152.04 -10.45 62.78
C ALA A 210 150.73 -10.24 62.00
N HIS A 211 150.57 -9.07 61.36
CA HIS A 211 149.40 -8.75 60.53
C HIS A 211 149.21 -9.72 59.37
N LYS A 212 150.31 -10.16 58.74
CA LYS A 212 150.25 -11.14 57.64
C LYS A 212 149.65 -12.48 58.09
N LYS A 213 149.92 -12.90 59.33
CA LYS A 213 149.41 -14.16 59.89
C LYS A 213 147.91 -14.07 60.24
N GLU A 214 147.45 -12.91 60.74
CA GLU A 214 146.03 -12.65 61.02
C GLU A 214 145.20 -12.57 59.73
N LEU A 215 145.72 -11.87 58.71
CA LEU A 215 145.10 -11.82 57.39
C LEU A 215 144.99 -13.22 56.76
N ASP A 216 146.01 -14.06 56.87
CA ASP A 216 145.97 -15.45 56.38
C ASP A 216 144.93 -16.32 57.12
N MET A 217 144.66 -16.05 58.41
CA MET A 217 143.58 -16.72 59.14
C MET A 217 142.20 -16.23 58.69
N LEU A 218 142.02 -14.90 58.54
CA LEU A 218 140.76 -14.32 58.05
C LEU A 218 140.47 -14.70 56.60
N LEU A 219 141.49 -14.83 55.75
CA LEU A 219 141.35 -15.35 54.38
C LEU A 219 140.82 -16.78 54.34
N LYS A 220 141.00 -17.55 55.42
CA LYS A 220 140.47 -18.90 55.60
C LYS A 220 139.17 -18.93 56.41
N ASP A 221 138.68 -17.80 56.92
CA ASP A 221 137.42 -17.73 57.66
C ASP A 221 136.25 -18.04 56.72
N HIS A 222 135.38 -18.93 57.17
CA HIS A 222 134.29 -19.46 56.35
C HIS A 222 133.35 -18.36 55.84
N GLU A 223 133.08 -17.30 56.62
CA GLU A 223 132.18 -16.22 56.19
C GLU A 223 132.82 -15.30 55.15
N ILE A 224 134.13 -15.03 55.29
CA ILE A 224 134.90 -14.27 54.29
C ILE A 224 135.00 -15.05 52.98
N VAL A 225 135.29 -16.36 53.06
CA VAL A 225 135.32 -17.24 51.88
C VAL A 225 133.95 -17.32 51.21
N GLN A 226 132.86 -17.45 51.97
CA GLN A 226 131.49 -17.48 51.44
C GLN A 226 131.12 -16.15 50.75
N TYR A 227 131.46 -15.02 51.37
CA TYR A 227 131.24 -13.70 50.79
C TYR A 227 131.96 -13.56 49.44
N PHE A 228 133.25 -13.87 49.37
CA PHE A 228 133.99 -13.79 48.12
C PHE A 228 133.57 -14.85 47.10
N LYS A 229 133.07 -16.01 47.55
CA LYS A 229 132.49 -17.02 46.67
C LYS A 229 131.23 -16.50 45.99
N LEU A 230 130.39 -15.73 46.70
CA LEU A 230 129.23 -15.09 46.09
C LEU A 230 129.61 -13.86 45.26
N GLU A 231 130.49 -12.96 45.73
CA GLU A 231 130.98 -11.82 44.93
C GLU A 231 131.60 -12.26 43.59
N ASN A 232 132.34 -13.38 43.60
CA ASN A 232 132.96 -13.93 42.40
C ASN A 232 132.04 -14.87 41.60
N SER A 233 130.81 -15.10 42.08
CA SER A 233 129.84 -15.96 41.39
C SER A 233 129.27 -15.24 40.16
N LYS A 234 128.98 -16.03 39.12
CA LYS A 234 128.38 -15.52 37.89
C LYS A 234 126.98 -14.96 38.17
N GLU A 235 126.24 -15.62 39.04
CA GLU A 235 124.87 -15.30 39.43
C GLU A 235 124.78 -13.95 40.14
N TYR A 236 125.73 -13.64 41.03
CA TYR A 236 125.76 -12.36 41.72
C TYR A 236 126.22 -11.20 40.82
N ARG A 237 127.13 -11.46 39.86
CA ARG A 237 127.46 -10.50 38.80
C ARG A 237 126.22 -10.13 37.97
N HIS A 238 125.44 -11.14 37.55
CA HIS A 238 124.16 -10.92 36.88
C HIS A 238 123.15 -10.17 37.76
N PHE A 239 123.12 -10.46 39.06
CA PHE A 239 122.27 -9.74 40.01
C PHE A 239 122.62 -8.24 40.09
N LYS A 240 123.90 -7.88 40.17
CA LYS A 240 124.35 -6.47 40.13
C LYS A 240 124.01 -5.80 38.80
N GLU A 241 124.25 -6.48 37.67
CA GLU A 241 123.93 -5.99 36.32
C GLU A 241 122.43 -5.70 36.15
N MET A 242 121.57 -6.60 36.63
CA MET A 242 120.11 -6.48 36.47
C MET A 242 119.46 -5.55 37.50
N SER A 243 120.07 -5.34 38.68
CA SER A 243 119.57 -4.41 39.70
C SER A 243 119.49 -2.95 39.21
N GLY A 244 120.33 -2.58 38.23
CA GLY A 244 120.30 -1.26 37.56
C GLY A 244 119.53 -1.24 36.22
N SER A 245 118.88 -2.35 35.83
CA SER A 245 118.24 -2.51 34.51
C SER A 245 116.73 -2.35 34.56
N HIS A 246 116.11 -1.88 33.46
CA HIS A 246 114.65 -1.81 33.30
C HIS A 246 113.99 -3.18 33.00
N LEU A 247 114.78 -4.19 32.67
CA LEU A 247 114.30 -5.50 32.21
C LEU A 247 113.45 -6.27 33.24
N PRO A 248 113.75 -6.24 34.56
CA PRO A 248 112.89 -6.90 35.56
C PRO A 248 111.49 -6.30 35.65
N ASN A 249 111.37 -4.96 35.61
CA ASN A 249 110.07 -4.28 35.60
C ASN A 249 109.29 -4.61 34.32
N ARG A 250 109.97 -4.59 33.17
CA ARG A 250 109.36 -4.95 31.89
C ARG A 250 108.90 -6.40 31.83
N TYR A 251 109.65 -7.32 32.45
CA TYR A 251 109.26 -8.73 32.57
C TYR A 251 107.98 -8.87 33.40
N LYS A 252 107.88 -8.19 34.54
CA LYS A 252 106.69 -8.21 35.39
C LYS A 252 105.46 -7.61 34.68
N GLU A 253 105.61 -6.46 34.02
CA GLU A 253 104.54 -5.87 33.20
C GLU A 253 104.02 -6.84 32.13
N LEU A 254 104.94 -7.50 31.40
CA LEU A 254 104.55 -8.46 30.36
C LEU A 254 103.97 -9.74 30.94
N GLN A 255 104.43 -10.18 32.12
CA GLN A 255 103.85 -11.31 32.84
C GLN A 255 102.40 -11.03 33.25
N ASP A 256 102.14 -9.87 33.84
CA ASP A 256 100.81 -9.45 34.28
C ASP A 256 99.87 -9.22 33.08
N LEU A 257 100.36 -8.57 32.02
CA LEU A 257 99.60 -8.33 30.79
C LEU A 257 99.27 -9.63 30.07
N THR A 258 100.26 -10.50 29.83
CA THR A 258 100.05 -11.76 29.09
C THR A 258 99.31 -12.81 29.91
N GLY A 259 99.34 -12.72 31.24
CA GLY A 259 98.55 -13.53 32.17
C GLY A 259 97.12 -13.03 32.40
N SER A 260 96.76 -11.85 31.90
CA SER A 260 95.40 -11.31 32.03
C SER A 260 94.40 -12.07 31.16
N ARG A 261 93.17 -12.24 31.69
CA ARG A 261 92.06 -12.89 30.96
C ARG A 261 91.76 -12.19 29.64
N GLU A 262 91.74 -10.86 29.66
CA GLU A 262 91.46 -10.01 28.49
C GLU A 262 92.47 -10.25 27.36
N PHE A 263 93.77 -10.33 27.71
CA PHE A 263 94.81 -10.61 26.72
C PHE A 263 94.70 -12.01 26.14
N MET A 264 94.46 -13.03 26.98
CA MET A 264 94.27 -14.41 26.53
C MET A 264 93.04 -14.56 25.61
N GLU A 265 91.93 -13.91 25.94
CA GLU A 265 90.72 -13.89 25.09
C GLU A 265 91.00 -13.19 23.75
N LYS A 266 91.71 -12.05 23.77
CA LYS A 266 92.08 -11.32 22.55
C LYS A 266 93.01 -12.13 21.64
N VAL A 267 94.00 -12.84 22.22
CA VAL A 267 94.88 -13.76 21.48
C VAL A 267 94.11 -14.93 20.89
N SER A 268 93.14 -15.48 21.63
CA SER A 268 92.27 -16.56 21.16
C SER A 268 91.46 -16.14 19.92
N VAL A 269 90.88 -14.94 19.94
CA VAL A 269 90.15 -14.36 18.79
C VAL A 269 91.07 -14.12 17.59
N LEU A 270 92.27 -13.58 17.80
CA LEU A 270 93.23 -13.30 16.73
C LEU A 270 93.80 -14.57 16.08
N LYS A 271 93.88 -15.67 16.82
CA LYS A 271 94.33 -16.98 16.33
C LYS A 271 93.22 -17.80 15.65
N ASP A 272 91.94 -17.47 15.87
CA ASP A 272 90.84 -18.19 15.24
C ASP A 272 90.80 -17.93 13.72
N LYS A 273 91.14 -18.97 12.94
CA LYS A 273 91.09 -18.96 11.47
C LYS A 273 89.65 -18.82 10.93
N LYS A 274 88.63 -19.19 11.73
CA LYS A 274 87.21 -19.08 11.40
C LYS A 274 86.53 -17.83 11.99
N ARG A 275 87.29 -16.86 12.51
CA ARG A 275 86.74 -15.62 13.12
C ARG A 275 85.76 -14.88 12.21
N VAL A 276 86.05 -14.79 10.91
CA VAL A 276 85.17 -14.12 9.94
C VAL A 276 83.87 -14.91 9.79
N GLU A 277 83.94 -16.24 9.74
CA GLU A 277 82.77 -17.12 9.63
C GLU A 277 81.87 -17.08 10.86
N LYS A 278 82.46 -16.92 12.06
CA LYS A 278 81.77 -16.83 13.35
C LYS A 278 81.30 -15.42 13.70
N SER A 279 81.81 -14.40 13.01
CA SER A 279 81.49 -12.99 13.29
C SER A 279 80.01 -12.68 13.18
N GLU A 280 79.57 -11.68 13.94
CA GLU A 280 78.23 -11.10 13.86
C GLU A 280 77.90 -10.64 12.43
N ALA A 281 78.88 -10.05 11.73
CA ALA A 281 78.73 -9.64 10.34
C ALA A 281 78.34 -10.79 9.41
N MET A 282 78.96 -11.97 9.57
CA MET A 282 78.63 -13.15 8.77
C MET A 282 77.33 -13.82 9.21
N GLN A 283 76.99 -13.76 10.50
CA GLN A 283 75.68 -14.20 10.99
C GLN A 283 74.55 -13.37 10.37
N LYS A 284 74.68 -12.04 10.36
CA LYS A 284 73.76 -11.10 9.68
C LYS A 284 73.63 -11.42 8.18
N TYR A 285 74.74 -11.69 7.49
CA TYR A 285 74.72 -12.09 6.07
C TYR A 285 74.00 -13.43 5.82
N ARG A 286 74.25 -14.44 6.67
CA ARG A 286 73.55 -15.74 6.56
C ARG A 286 72.05 -15.59 6.80
N LYS A 287 71.68 -14.80 7.82
CA LYS A 287 70.28 -14.49 8.13
C LYS A 287 69.61 -13.74 6.98
N PHE A 288 70.28 -12.75 6.37
CA PHE A 288 69.81 -12.07 5.16
C PHE A 288 69.51 -13.07 4.04
N LYS A 289 70.46 -13.97 3.72
CA LYS A 289 70.27 -14.99 2.70
C LYS A 289 69.12 -15.93 3.04
N GLN A 290 69.02 -16.39 4.29
CA GLN A 290 67.92 -17.24 4.74
C GLN A 290 66.56 -16.56 4.55
N LEU A 291 66.43 -15.30 4.97
CA LEU A 291 65.20 -14.52 4.81
C LEU A 291 64.89 -14.28 3.33
N ALA A 292 65.90 -13.94 2.51
CA ALA A 292 65.74 -13.74 1.07
C ALA A 292 65.21 -14.98 0.33
N PHE A 293 65.56 -16.19 0.81
CA PHE A 293 65.03 -17.46 0.28
C PHE A 293 63.75 -17.94 0.98
N GLY A 294 63.32 -17.26 2.05
CA GLY A 294 62.07 -17.52 2.75
C GLY A 294 60.87 -17.45 1.80
N ASN A 295 59.88 -18.31 2.02
CA ASN A 295 58.68 -18.37 1.17
C ASN A 295 57.92 -17.03 1.21
N ASP A 296 57.75 -16.45 2.41
CA ASP A 296 57.00 -15.21 2.60
C ASP A 296 57.67 -14.00 1.96
N ILE A 297 58.99 -13.83 2.11
CA ILE A 297 59.73 -12.73 1.47
C ILE A 297 59.67 -12.86 -0.07
N ARG A 298 59.90 -14.06 -0.62
CA ARG A 298 59.81 -14.28 -2.07
C ARG A 298 58.40 -14.04 -2.59
N PHE A 299 57.39 -14.51 -1.88
CA PHE A 299 55.99 -14.26 -2.21
C PHE A 299 55.70 -12.75 -2.20
N PHE A 300 56.08 -12.04 -1.13
CA PHE A 300 55.86 -10.60 -0.98
C PHE A 300 56.48 -9.82 -2.15
N LEU A 301 57.78 -10.01 -2.43
CA LEU A 301 58.49 -9.30 -3.49
C LEU A 301 57.91 -9.57 -4.89
N LYS A 302 57.35 -10.76 -5.12
CA LYS A 302 56.68 -11.12 -6.38
C LYS A 302 55.28 -10.50 -6.44
N TYR A 303 54.51 -10.60 -5.36
CA TYR A 303 53.12 -10.15 -5.28
C TYR A 303 53.03 -8.62 -5.36
N GLU A 304 53.93 -7.91 -4.67
CA GLU A 304 54.08 -6.44 -4.73
C GLU A 304 54.20 -5.94 -6.17
N LYS A 305 54.91 -6.69 -7.01
CA LYS A 305 55.15 -6.35 -8.42
C LYS A 305 54.06 -6.87 -9.36
N SER A 306 53.08 -7.63 -8.87
CA SER A 306 52.09 -8.28 -9.73
C SER A 306 51.15 -7.26 -10.39
N LYS A 307 50.76 -7.55 -11.64
CA LYS A 307 49.81 -6.69 -12.38
C LYS A 307 48.44 -6.62 -11.70
N LEU A 308 48.02 -7.71 -11.07
CA LEU A 308 46.75 -7.79 -10.34
C LEU A 308 46.76 -6.89 -9.09
N TYR A 309 47.84 -6.90 -8.32
CA TYR A 309 47.96 -6.03 -7.15
C TYR A 309 48.03 -4.54 -7.54
N ARG A 310 48.72 -4.19 -8.64
CA ARG A 310 48.68 -2.81 -9.17
C ARG A 310 47.26 -2.38 -9.56
N ASN A 311 46.55 -3.22 -10.32
CA ASN A 311 45.14 -2.95 -10.65
C ASN A 311 44.28 -2.79 -9.39
N TYR A 312 44.51 -3.60 -8.35
CA TYR A 312 43.82 -3.45 -7.07
C TYR A 312 44.04 -2.06 -6.45
N LEU A 313 45.30 -1.59 -6.40
CA LEU A 313 45.64 -0.26 -5.89
C LEU A 313 45.07 0.88 -6.73
N ASP A 314 45.06 0.73 -8.07
CA ASP A 314 44.54 1.75 -8.98
C ASP A 314 42.99 1.81 -8.93
N THR A 315 42.34 0.69 -8.61
CA THR A 315 40.87 0.57 -8.68
C THR A 315 40.19 0.78 -7.33
N LYS A 316 40.84 0.47 -6.19
CA LYS A 316 40.23 0.53 -4.85
C LYS A 316 39.58 1.85 -4.50
N ASP A 317 40.15 2.95 -4.98
CA ASP A 317 39.68 4.33 -4.74
C ASP A 317 39.19 5.00 -6.04
N SER A 318 38.91 4.19 -7.08
CA SER A 318 38.52 4.73 -8.39
C SER A 318 37.03 5.05 -8.44
N TYR A 319 36.69 6.16 -9.11
CA TYR A 319 35.31 6.54 -9.35
C TYR A 319 34.45 5.42 -9.98
N PRO A 320 34.92 4.65 -10.98
CA PRO A 320 34.15 3.54 -11.54
C PRO A 320 33.77 2.45 -10.53
N LEU A 321 34.65 2.14 -9.56
CA LEU A 321 34.34 1.18 -8.50
C LEU A 321 33.32 1.75 -7.52
N GLN A 322 33.45 3.02 -7.16
CA GLN A 322 32.45 3.70 -6.32
C GLN A 322 31.08 3.67 -6.99
N ARG A 323 30.99 4.07 -8.27
CA ARG A 323 29.75 4.04 -9.06
C ARG A 323 29.18 2.62 -9.16
N TYR A 324 30.02 1.60 -9.34
CA TYR A 324 29.57 0.20 -9.30
C TYR A 324 28.90 -0.15 -7.97
N ARG A 325 29.53 0.20 -6.84
CA ARG A 325 28.97 -0.08 -5.49
C ARG A 325 27.65 0.68 -5.26
N GLU A 326 27.58 1.94 -5.67
CA GLU A 326 26.35 2.74 -5.63
C GLU A 326 25.22 2.09 -6.43
N LEU A 327 25.50 1.67 -7.67
CA LEU A 327 24.52 0.99 -8.52
C LEU A 327 24.09 -0.35 -7.95
N VAL A 328 25.00 -1.14 -7.38
CA VAL A 328 24.63 -2.38 -6.67
C VAL A 328 23.69 -2.07 -5.52
N ALA A 329 24.02 -1.08 -4.67
CA ALA A 329 23.17 -0.70 -3.55
C ALA A 329 21.78 -0.21 -3.99
N GLN A 330 21.71 0.63 -5.04
CA GLN A 330 20.46 1.14 -5.58
C GLN A 330 19.62 0.03 -6.22
N THR A 331 20.21 -0.79 -7.09
CA THR A 331 19.49 -1.82 -7.86
C THR A 331 19.08 -3.04 -7.05
N THR A 332 19.66 -3.23 -5.86
CA THR A 332 19.28 -4.27 -4.89
C THR A 332 18.33 -3.77 -3.80
N SER A 333 18.01 -2.47 -3.78
CA SER A 333 17.04 -1.91 -2.83
C SER A 333 15.63 -2.49 -3.05
N PRO A 334 14.84 -2.69 -1.99
CA PRO A 334 13.44 -3.13 -2.10
C PRO A 334 12.60 -2.22 -3.00
N GLU A 335 12.84 -0.91 -2.96
CA GLU A 335 12.15 0.11 -3.76
C GLU A 335 12.41 -0.10 -5.25
N PHE A 336 13.68 -0.30 -5.64
CA PHE A 336 14.05 -0.55 -7.03
C PHE A 336 13.48 -1.88 -7.53
N ILE A 337 13.55 -2.94 -6.73
CA ILE A 337 12.99 -4.25 -7.10
C ILE A 337 11.48 -4.14 -7.32
N LYS A 338 10.76 -3.45 -6.42
CA LYS A 338 9.33 -3.20 -6.56
C LYS A 338 9.02 -2.37 -7.81
N ARG A 339 9.78 -1.31 -8.06
CA ARG A 339 9.58 -0.44 -9.23
C ARG A 339 9.86 -1.17 -10.54
N LYS A 340 10.93 -1.97 -10.60
CA LYS A 340 11.22 -2.85 -11.75
C LYS A 340 10.10 -3.85 -11.98
N ALA A 341 9.66 -4.56 -10.93
CA ALA A 341 8.57 -5.52 -11.03
C ALA A 341 7.27 -4.85 -11.51
N TRP A 342 6.98 -3.63 -11.04
CA TRP A 342 5.90 -2.82 -11.55
C TRP A 342 6.09 -2.53 -13.04
N LEU A 343 7.21 -1.95 -13.48
CA LEU A 343 7.46 -1.60 -14.88
C LEU A 343 7.42 -2.80 -15.84
N GLU A 344 7.80 -4.00 -15.38
CA GLU A 344 7.73 -5.26 -16.13
C GLU A 344 6.33 -5.90 -16.16
N ASP A 345 5.40 -5.44 -15.32
CA ASP A 345 4.04 -5.97 -15.28
C ASP A 345 3.22 -5.54 -16.50
N SER A 346 2.67 -6.50 -17.23
CA SER A 346 1.78 -6.23 -18.36
C SER A 346 0.32 -6.01 -17.96
N LYS A 347 -0.04 -6.30 -16.70
CA LYS A 347 -1.41 -6.23 -16.17
C LYS A 347 -1.58 -5.08 -15.15
N LYS A 348 -0.87 -3.96 -15.37
CA LYS A 348 -0.94 -2.78 -14.49
C LYS A 348 -2.34 -2.20 -14.41
N TRP A 349 -3.02 -2.13 -15.55
CA TRP A 349 -4.40 -1.65 -15.63
C TRP A 349 -5.29 -2.48 -14.72
N GLU A 350 -5.31 -3.80 -14.85
CA GLU A 350 -6.15 -4.69 -14.03
C GLU A 350 -5.87 -4.60 -12.52
N LYS A 351 -4.68 -4.14 -12.13
CA LYS A 351 -4.26 -3.94 -10.74
C LYS A 351 -4.48 -2.51 -10.23
N SER A 352 -4.94 -1.59 -11.08
CA SER A 352 -5.08 -0.18 -10.73
C SER A 352 -6.45 0.13 -10.09
N GLU A 353 -6.50 1.20 -9.30
CA GLU A 353 -7.75 1.69 -8.71
C GLU A 353 -8.75 2.11 -9.79
N GLU A 354 -8.28 2.63 -10.93
CA GLU A 354 -9.11 3.02 -12.06
C GLU A 354 -9.80 1.82 -12.73
N HIS A 355 -9.16 0.65 -12.75
CA HIS A 355 -9.83 -0.57 -13.22
C HIS A 355 -10.95 -0.99 -12.27
N VAL A 356 -10.73 -0.92 -10.95
CA VAL A 356 -11.79 -1.16 -9.95
C VAL A 356 -12.95 -0.18 -10.16
N ARG A 357 -12.65 1.09 -10.40
CA ARG A 357 -13.64 2.13 -10.68
C ARG A 357 -14.43 1.84 -11.97
N HIS A 358 -13.77 1.34 -13.02
CA HIS A 358 -14.44 0.89 -14.25
C HIS A 358 -15.32 -0.36 -14.03
N GLN A 359 -14.87 -1.35 -13.24
CA GLN A 359 -15.71 -2.49 -12.88
C GLN A 359 -16.95 -2.08 -12.09
N ARG A 360 -16.80 -1.09 -11.19
CA ARG A 360 -17.90 -0.50 -10.44
C ARG A 360 -18.94 0.14 -11.36
N PHE A 361 -18.51 0.87 -12.39
CA PHE A 361 -19.41 1.39 -13.43
C PHE A 361 -20.20 0.27 -14.12
N LEU A 362 -19.52 -0.80 -14.55
CA LEU A 362 -20.17 -1.95 -15.21
C LEU A 362 -21.18 -2.66 -14.30
N ALA A 363 -20.91 -2.72 -13.00
CA ALA A 363 -21.83 -3.25 -12.01
C ALA A 363 -23.05 -2.35 -11.83
N LEU A 364 -22.84 -1.04 -11.65
CA LEU A 364 -23.93 -0.06 -11.50
C LEU A 364 -24.82 0.04 -12.74
N LYS A 365 -24.27 -0.21 -13.93
CA LYS A 365 -25.07 -0.28 -15.17
C LYS A 365 -26.17 -1.36 -15.11
N LYS A 366 -25.98 -2.40 -14.28
CA LYS A 366 -26.95 -3.49 -14.04
C LYS A 366 -27.72 -3.33 -12.73
N ASP A 367 -27.53 -2.20 -12.03
CA ASP A 367 -28.26 -1.94 -10.80
C ASP A 367 -29.75 -1.72 -11.13
N PRO A 368 -30.69 -2.35 -10.40
CA PRO A 368 -32.11 -2.25 -10.70
C PRO A 368 -32.65 -0.82 -10.70
N LYS A 369 -32.11 0.08 -9.86
CA LYS A 369 -32.54 1.50 -9.83
C LYS A 369 -32.03 2.23 -11.06
N VAL A 370 -30.78 1.99 -11.44
CA VAL A 370 -30.17 2.60 -12.64
C VAL A 370 -30.89 2.13 -13.90
N GLU A 371 -31.13 0.82 -14.06
CA GLU A 371 -31.87 0.27 -15.20
C GLU A 371 -33.30 0.81 -15.26
N LEU A 372 -34.01 0.86 -14.12
CA LEU A 372 -35.36 1.41 -14.06
C LEU A 372 -35.39 2.88 -14.44
N PHE A 373 -34.44 3.68 -13.94
CA PHE A 373 -34.35 5.09 -14.27
C PHE A 373 -34.16 5.29 -15.77
N PHE A 374 -33.14 4.65 -16.37
CA PHE A 374 -32.87 4.79 -17.81
C PHE A 374 -33.98 4.20 -18.70
N LYS A 375 -34.72 3.19 -18.21
CA LYS A 375 -35.90 2.65 -18.90
C LYS A 375 -37.02 3.68 -19.05
N PHE A 376 -37.22 4.54 -18.06
CA PHE A 376 -38.36 5.45 -18.00
C PHE A 376 -38.04 6.94 -18.15
N GLN A 377 -36.77 7.37 -18.03
CA GLN A 377 -36.38 8.79 -18.03
C GLN A 377 -36.88 9.59 -19.25
N ASN A 378 -37.05 8.92 -20.40
CA ASN A 378 -37.50 9.53 -21.66
C ASN A 378 -38.85 8.93 -22.11
N SER A 379 -39.64 8.39 -21.18
CA SER A 379 -40.90 7.72 -21.45
C SER A 379 -42.10 8.56 -21.01
N HIS A 380 -43.17 8.52 -21.81
CA HIS A 380 -44.48 9.06 -21.48
C HIS A 380 -45.30 8.17 -20.52
N ALA A 381 -44.73 7.06 -20.04
CA ALA A 381 -45.43 6.09 -19.20
C ALA A 381 -45.92 6.70 -17.87
N PHE A 382 -45.30 7.79 -17.41
CA PHE A 382 -45.65 8.43 -16.14
C PHE A 382 -46.37 9.78 -16.29
N ASP A 383 -46.71 10.19 -17.52
CA ASP A 383 -47.41 11.46 -17.79
C ASP A 383 -48.69 11.58 -16.97
N PHE A 384 -49.43 10.48 -16.82
CA PHE A 384 -50.63 10.47 -15.98
C PHE A 384 -50.36 10.91 -14.54
N PHE A 385 -49.30 10.39 -13.91
CA PHE A 385 -48.97 10.75 -12.52
C PHE A 385 -48.35 12.14 -12.41
N ASN A 386 -47.69 12.62 -13.46
CA ASN A 386 -47.13 13.97 -13.52
C ASN A 386 -48.22 15.03 -13.72
N GLU A 387 -49.29 14.72 -14.44
CA GLU A 387 -50.35 15.66 -14.78
C GLU A 387 -51.56 15.62 -13.83
N TRP A 388 -51.87 14.47 -13.25
CA TRP A 388 -53.12 14.26 -12.52
C TRP A 388 -52.90 14.00 -11.04
N GLU A 389 -53.78 14.54 -10.21
CA GLU A 389 -53.89 14.22 -8.79
C GLU A 389 -55.31 13.77 -8.44
N VAL A 390 -55.43 12.88 -7.46
CA VAL A 390 -56.72 12.41 -6.97
C VAL A 390 -57.39 13.56 -6.21
N SER A 391 -58.58 13.94 -6.65
CA SER A 391 -59.39 15.00 -6.04
C SER A 391 -60.56 14.45 -5.22
N PHE A 392 -61.00 13.24 -5.53
CA PHE A 392 -62.01 12.49 -4.79
C PHE A 392 -61.76 11.00 -4.97
N SER A 393 -61.96 10.22 -3.91
CA SER A 393 -61.94 8.77 -3.98
C SER A 393 -62.89 8.14 -2.97
N GLU A 394 -63.53 7.06 -3.39
CA GLU A 394 -64.35 6.20 -2.55
C GLU A 394 -64.15 4.75 -2.96
N GLU A 395 -63.68 3.93 -2.02
CA GLU A 395 -63.37 2.50 -2.22
C GLU A 395 -64.35 1.60 -1.45
N PHE A 396 -65.31 2.20 -0.73
CA PHE A 396 -66.33 1.52 0.08
C PHE A 396 -65.78 0.46 1.06
N GLY A 397 -64.55 0.65 1.56
CA GLY A 397 -63.89 -0.30 2.47
C GLY A 397 -64.42 -0.28 3.92
N SER A 398 -65.23 0.71 4.30
CA SER A 398 -65.68 0.93 5.69
C SER A 398 -66.95 0.16 6.09
N GLY A 399 -67.54 -0.63 5.17
CA GLY A 399 -68.73 -1.45 5.42
C GLY A 399 -70.06 -0.69 5.43
N LYS A 400 -70.07 0.62 5.18
CA LYS A 400 -71.28 1.45 4.97
C LYS A 400 -70.95 2.64 4.07
N PRO A 401 -71.94 3.30 3.43
CA PRO A 401 -71.68 4.55 2.71
C PRO A 401 -71.06 5.60 3.64
N ASP A 402 -70.02 6.28 3.18
CA ASP A 402 -69.44 7.41 3.91
C ASP A 402 -70.36 8.63 3.78
N TRP A 403 -71.23 8.81 4.76
CA TRP A 403 -72.20 9.91 4.79
C TRP A 403 -71.57 11.30 4.94
N SER A 404 -70.25 11.41 5.15
CA SER A 404 -69.54 12.70 5.00
C SER A 404 -69.33 13.06 3.53
N LYS A 405 -69.28 12.06 2.64
CA LYS A 405 -69.14 12.23 1.19
C LYS A 405 -70.48 12.11 0.47
N TRP A 406 -71.40 11.30 0.95
CA TRP A 406 -72.66 11.01 0.27
C TRP A 406 -73.85 11.62 1.01
N THR A 407 -74.79 12.16 0.25
CA THR A 407 -76.15 12.49 0.70
C THR A 407 -77.13 11.56 0.01
N ALA A 408 -78.15 11.09 0.74
CA ALA A 408 -79.18 10.21 0.20
C ALA A 408 -80.38 10.95 -0.41
N ASN A 409 -80.12 12.19 -0.82
CA ASN A 409 -81.08 13.09 -1.45
C ASN A 409 -80.56 13.47 -2.83
N ASN A 410 -81.48 13.75 -3.77
CA ASN A 410 -81.09 14.44 -4.99
C ASN A 410 -80.77 15.92 -4.67
N PHE A 411 -79.99 16.59 -5.53
CA PHE A 411 -79.55 17.96 -5.29
C PHE A 411 -80.71 18.94 -5.00
N LEU A 412 -81.82 18.80 -5.72
CA LEU A 412 -83.01 19.64 -5.53
C LEU A 412 -83.70 19.39 -4.18
N ALA A 413 -83.78 18.14 -3.73
CA ALA A 413 -84.33 17.77 -2.43
C ALA A 413 -83.55 18.40 -1.28
N ASP A 414 -82.22 18.39 -1.38
CA ASP A 414 -81.35 19.03 -0.39
C ASP A 414 -81.48 20.56 -0.37
N LEU A 415 -81.77 21.20 -1.50
CA LEU A 415 -82.01 22.64 -1.57
C LEU A 415 -83.41 23.05 -1.07
N MET A 416 -84.39 22.15 -1.17
CA MET A 416 -85.79 22.41 -0.82
C MET A 416 -86.18 21.86 0.55
N LEU A 417 -86.57 20.58 0.62
CA LEU A 417 -87.21 19.98 1.78
C LEU A 417 -86.22 19.36 2.78
N GLY A 418 -84.98 19.09 2.36
CA GLY A 418 -84.03 18.29 3.12
C GLY A 418 -84.39 16.80 3.19
N GLU A 419 -85.47 16.37 2.53
CA GLU A 419 -85.97 15.00 2.50
C GLU A 419 -86.10 14.50 1.05
N PRO A 420 -85.93 13.18 0.81
CA PRO A 420 -86.01 12.61 -0.53
C PRO A 420 -87.48 12.59 -1.00
N PHE A 421 -87.68 12.78 -2.30
CA PHE A 421 -88.99 12.73 -2.94
C PHE A 421 -88.87 12.17 -4.36
N SER A 422 -89.94 11.57 -4.85
CA SER A 422 -90.00 11.02 -6.21
C SER A 422 -90.68 12.00 -7.18
N GLN A 423 -90.44 11.86 -8.48
CA GLN A 423 -91.13 12.66 -9.48
C GLN A 423 -92.54 12.12 -9.74
N LYS A 424 -93.40 12.95 -10.32
CA LYS A 424 -94.67 12.49 -10.88
C LYS A 424 -94.39 11.32 -11.85
N ASP A 425 -95.15 10.24 -11.72
CA ASP A 425 -95.08 9.00 -12.51
C ASP A 425 -93.92 8.03 -12.15
N ASP A 426 -93.06 8.37 -11.19
CA ASP A 426 -92.10 7.40 -10.64
C ASP A 426 -92.83 6.25 -9.92
N LEU A 427 -92.36 5.02 -10.07
CA LEU A 427 -92.98 3.84 -9.44
C LEU A 427 -92.38 3.49 -8.07
N GLN A 428 -91.29 4.17 -7.69
CA GLN A 428 -90.56 3.94 -6.44
C GLN A 428 -90.54 5.18 -5.54
N ALA A 429 -90.56 4.96 -4.22
CA ALA A 429 -90.19 5.96 -3.22
C ALA A 429 -88.68 5.92 -2.94
N TYR A 430 -88.04 7.08 -2.83
CA TYR A 430 -86.68 7.17 -2.30
C TYR A 430 -86.68 7.14 -0.76
N THR A 431 -85.77 6.37 -0.16
CA THR A 431 -85.83 6.03 1.28
C THR A 431 -84.83 6.77 2.16
N GLY A 432 -84.03 7.66 1.59
CA GLY A 432 -83.04 8.44 2.33
C GLY A 432 -81.86 7.60 2.81
N GLY A 433 -81.47 6.58 2.03
CA GLY A 433 -80.26 5.79 2.27
C GLY A 433 -80.52 4.41 2.86
N LYS A 434 -81.76 4.06 3.20
CA LYS A 434 -82.12 2.74 3.77
C LYS A 434 -81.99 1.61 2.76
N ASN A 435 -82.09 1.91 1.47
CA ASN A 435 -81.89 0.99 0.37
C ASN A 435 -80.45 1.01 -0.16
N SER A 436 -79.54 1.73 0.51
CA SER A 436 -78.13 1.83 0.18
C SER A 436 -77.29 1.11 1.23
N SER A 437 -76.50 0.13 0.79
CA SER A 437 -75.62 -0.62 1.69
C SER A 437 -74.24 -0.81 1.07
N VAL A 438 -73.27 -1.21 1.89
CA VAL A 438 -71.96 -1.62 1.40
C VAL A 438 -71.74 -3.07 1.81
N SER A 439 -71.41 -3.91 0.83
CA SER A 439 -71.15 -5.34 1.04
C SER A 439 -70.00 -5.78 0.16
N ASN A 440 -69.08 -6.58 0.71
CA ASN A 440 -67.85 -7.03 0.04
C ASN A 440 -67.01 -5.87 -0.55
N GLY A 441 -66.97 -4.73 0.14
CA GLY A 441 -66.25 -3.54 -0.32
C GLY A 441 -66.93 -2.80 -1.47
N ARG A 442 -68.23 -3.04 -1.72
CA ARG A 442 -68.96 -2.46 -2.85
C ARG A 442 -70.23 -1.78 -2.39
N LEU A 443 -70.50 -0.61 -2.94
CA LEU A 443 -71.79 0.06 -2.78
C LEU A 443 -72.88 -0.70 -3.55
N GLN A 444 -74.02 -0.88 -2.90
CA GLN A 444 -75.21 -1.50 -3.45
C GLN A 444 -76.42 -0.61 -3.19
N ILE A 445 -77.03 -0.09 -4.26
CA ILE A 445 -78.33 0.59 -4.21
C ILE A 445 -79.39 -0.42 -4.65
N HIS A 446 -80.33 -0.73 -3.76
CA HIS A 446 -81.34 -1.76 -3.98
C HIS A 446 -82.70 -1.18 -4.36
N VAL A 447 -83.35 -1.83 -5.33
CA VAL A 447 -84.79 -1.71 -5.55
C VAL A 447 -85.50 -2.86 -4.87
N ARG A 448 -86.42 -2.55 -3.96
CA ARG A 448 -87.22 -3.54 -3.23
C ARG A 448 -88.70 -3.35 -3.56
N LYS A 449 -89.48 -4.43 -3.50
CA LYS A 449 -90.94 -4.38 -3.60
C LYS A 449 -91.52 -4.30 -2.20
N GLU A 450 -91.93 -3.11 -1.80
CA GLU A 450 -92.53 -2.85 -0.51
C GLU A 450 -93.49 -1.65 -0.62
N LYS A 451 -94.56 -1.68 0.18
CA LYS A 451 -95.54 -0.60 0.20
C LYS A 451 -95.09 0.49 1.16
N VAL A 452 -95.04 1.73 0.68
CA VAL A 452 -94.69 2.89 1.52
C VAL A 452 -95.46 4.13 1.04
N ILE A 453 -95.91 4.96 1.99
CA ILE A 453 -96.44 6.28 1.69
C ILE A 453 -95.26 7.26 1.74
N SER A 454 -95.00 7.95 0.62
CA SER A 454 -93.94 8.97 0.51
C SER A 454 -94.40 10.15 -0.35
N LYS A 455 -93.53 11.14 -0.58
CA LYS A 455 -93.86 12.37 -1.32
C LYS A 455 -93.48 12.24 -2.80
N ALA A 456 -94.39 12.63 -3.67
CA ALA A 456 -94.13 12.89 -5.08
C ALA A 456 -94.22 14.39 -5.38
N TRP A 457 -93.33 14.93 -6.21
CA TRP A 457 -93.42 16.30 -6.71
C TRP A 457 -94.25 16.36 -7.99
N HIS A 458 -95.30 17.20 -7.97
CA HIS A 458 -96.20 17.44 -9.09
C HIS A 458 -96.10 18.91 -9.52
N PRO A 459 -95.83 19.23 -10.81
CA PRO A 459 -95.64 20.61 -11.30
C PRO A 459 -96.74 21.63 -10.97
N GLY A 460 -97.98 21.20 -10.69
CA GLY A 460 -99.10 22.08 -10.34
C GLY A 460 -99.64 21.93 -8.90
N ALA A 461 -99.20 20.92 -8.15
CA ALA A 461 -99.71 20.63 -6.80
C ALA A 461 -98.61 20.62 -5.72
N GLY A 462 -97.34 20.78 -6.11
CA GLY A 462 -96.21 20.67 -5.19
C GLY A 462 -96.01 19.24 -4.71
N PHE A 463 -95.70 19.06 -3.44
CA PHE A 463 -95.46 17.75 -2.84
C PHE A 463 -96.77 17.12 -2.36
N VAL A 464 -97.10 15.94 -2.88
CA VAL A 464 -98.30 15.18 -2.50
C VAL A 464 -97.92 13.80 -1.95
N PRO A 465 -98.67 13.27 -0.96
CA PRO A 465 -98.47 11.91 -0.49
C PRO A 465 -98.96 10.90 -1.54
N VAL A 466 -98.15 9.89 -1.81
CA VAL A 466 -98.41 8.80 -2.78
C VAL A 466 -98.04 7.47 -2.14
N GLU A 467 -98.88 6.44 -2.29
CA GLU A 467 -98.53 5.05 -1.98
C GLU A 467 -97.69 4.48 -3.14
N PHE A 468 -96.43 4.17 -2.86
CA PHE A 468 -95.53 3.49 -3.78
C PHE A 468 -95.49 1.99 -3.48
N HIS A 469 -95.22 1.19 -4.50
CA HIS A 469 -95.06 -0.28 -4.37
C HIS A 469 -93.61 -0.75 -4.49
N TYR A 470 -92.71 0.19 -4.78
CA TYR A 470 -91.27 -0.04 -4.80
C TYR A 470 -90.56 1.01 -3.96
N THR A 471 -89.40 0.65 -3.45
CA THR A 471 -88.46 1.58 -2.81
C THR A 471 -87.10 1.49 -3.47
N SER A 472 -86.38 2.61 -3.42
CA SER A 472 -85.05 2.77 -3.99
C SER A 472 -84.28 3.86 -3.23
N ASP A 473 -83.08 4.19 -3.68
CA ASP A 473 -82.34 5.35 -3.23
C ASP A 473 -81.66 6.08 -4.39
N ILE A 474 -81.32 7.34 -4.09
CA ILE A 474 -80.36 8.15 -4.81
C ILE A 474 -79.23 8.49 -3.86
N LEU A 475 -78.00 8.43 -4.34
CA LEU A 475 -76.82 8.89 -3.63
C LEU A 475 -76.12 9.97 -4.45
N SER A 476 -75.77 11.07 -3.80
CA SER A 476 -75.14 12.21 -4.46
C SER A 476 -73.96 12.73 -3.66
N THR A 477 -72.96 13.31 -4.33
CA THR A 477 -71.87 14.05 -3.70
C THR A 477 -72.16 15.54 -3.57
N ALA A 478 -73.38 16.00 -3.89
CA ALA A 478 -73.72 17.41 -4.00
C ALA A 478 -73.48 18.25 -2.74
N LYS A 479 -73.33 17.64 -1.55
CA LYS A 479 -72.98 18.34 -0.30
C LYS A 479 -71.48 18.35 0.04
N SER A 480 -70.67 17.53 -0.64
CA SER A 480 -69.29 17.24 -0.22
C SER A 480 -68.26 17.50 -1.33
N PHE A 481 -68.59 17.20 -2.58
CA PHE A 481 -67.64 17.21 -3.68
C PHE A 481 -68.27 17.71 -4.98
N TRP A 482 -67.62 18.73 -5.53
CA TRP A 482 -67.89 19.34 -6.83
C TRP A 482 -66.56 19.55 -7.54
N GLN A 483 -66.50 19.27 -8.85
CA GLN A 483 -65.30 19.50 -9.64
C GLN A 483 -65.65 20.02 -11.03
N GLU A 484 -64.88 21.00 -11.48
CA GLU A 484 -64.91 21.49 -12.85
C GLU A 484 -63.89 20.72 -13.71
N GLY A 485 -64.36 20.09 -14.78
CA GLY A 485 -63.51 19.31 -15.68
C GLY A 485 -62.77 18.15 -15.00
N GLY A 486 -61.76 17.63 -15.69
CA GLY A 486 -60.91 16.55 -15.23
C GLY A 486 -61.47 15.17 -15.54
N ILE A 487 -61.13 14.19 -14.71
CA ILE A 487 -61.47 12.78 -14.94
C ILE A 487 -62.41 12.31 -13.84
N PHE A 488 -63.51 11.70 -14.23
CA PHE A 488 -64.46 11.02 -13.36
C PHE A 488 -64.55 9.56 -13.80
N GLU A 489 -64.20 8.63 -12.92
CA GLU A 489 -64.30 7.21 -13.21
C GLU A 489 -64.96 6.43 -12.07
N ALA A 490 -65.74 5.42 -12.45
CA ALA A 490 -66.39 4.51 -11.52
C ALA A 490 -66.29 3.09 -12.06
N LYS A 491 -65.92 2.14 -11.19
CA LYS A 491 -65.94 0.72 -11.52
C LYS A 491 -67.30 0.16 -11.12
N ILE A 492 -68.12 -0.16 -12.12
CA ILE A 492 -69.53 -0.51 -11.93
C ILE A 492 -69.82 -1.87 -12.58
N ARG A 493 -70.66 -2.69 -11.92
CA ARG A 493 -71.16 -3.94 -12.50
C ARG A 493 -72.21 -3.63 -13.56
N TYR A 494 -71.94 -3.96 -14.81
CA TYR A 494 -72.89 -3.78 -15.90
C TYR A 494 -73.92 -4.93 -15.92
N SER A 495 -75.08 -4.73 -15.29
CA SER A 495 -76.15 -5.74 -15.18
C SER A 495 -77.51 -5.08 -15.46
N PRO A 496 -77.82 -4.74 -16.73
CA PRO A 496 -79.06 -4.03 -17.07
C PRO A 496 -80.30 -4.88 -16.82
N VAL A 497 -81.29 -4.31 -16.13
CA VAL A 497 -82.63 -4.89 -15.93
C VAL A 497 -83.66 -4.00 -16.64
N LYS A 498 -84.46 -4.54 -17.56
CA LYS A 498 -85.35 -3.73 -18.42
C LYS A 498 -86.38 -2.91 -17.65
N GLU A 499 -86.71 -3.33 -16.44
CA GLU A 499 -87.70 -2.70 -15.57
C GLU A 499 -87.12 -1.57 -14.69
N VAL A 500 -85.80 -1.41 -14.65
CA VAL A 500 -85.08 -0.43 -13.80
C VAL A 500 -84.02 0.31 -14.61
N VAL A 501 -84.01 1.63 -14.49
CA VAL A 501 -82.94 2.49 -15.01
C VAL A 501 -81.96 2.80 -13.88
N SER A 502 -80.77 2.20 -13.94
CA SER A 502 -79.64 2.51 -13.07
C SER A 502 -78.73 3.53 -13.75
N THR A 503 -78.44 4.63 -13.08
CA THR A 503 -77.64 5.73 -13.65
C THR A 503 -76.54 6.18 -12.72
N CYS A 504 -75.36 6.46 -13.28
CA CYS A 504 -74.28 7.21 -12.66
C CYS A 504 -73.94 8.39 -13.58
N TYR A 505 -74.08 9.61 -13.06
CA TYR A 505 -73.96 10.81 -13.88
C TYR A 505 -73.34 11.99 -13.13
N LEU A 506 -72.89 12.97 -13.91
CA LEU A 506 -72.44 14.28 -13.45
C LEU A 506 -73.51 15.32 -13.74
N GLN A 507 -73.78 16.17 -12.76
CA GLN A 507 -74.77 17.24 -12.86
C GLN A 507 -74.23 18.52 -12.20
N GLY A 508 -74.59 19.66 -12.78
CA GLY A 508 -74.35 20.97 -12.19
C GLY A 508 -75.45 21.34 -11.19
N LYS A 509 -75.71 22.64 -11.02
CA LYS A 509 -76.87 23.14 -10.29
C LYS A 509 -78.15 23.04 -11.13
N LYS A 510 -78.02 23.08 -12.45
CA LYS A 510 -79.15 22.88 -13.39
C LYS A 510 -79.43 21.40 -13.60
N SER A 511 -80.69 21.06 -13.84
CA SER A 511 -81.12 19.68 -14.14
C SER A 511 -80.65 19.18 -15.51
N SER A 512 -80.24 20.08 -16.40
CA SER A 512 -79.72 19.81 -17.74
C SER A 512 -78.71 20.91 -18.15
N PRO A 513 -77.61 20.58 -18.86
CA PRO A 513 -77.20 19.27 -19.36
C PRO A 513 -76.66 18.33 -18.27
N LEU A 514 -76.77 17.00 -18.51
CA LEU A 514 -76.28 15.95 -17.62
C LEU A 514 -75.30 15.05 -18.39
N ILE A 515 -74.14 14.76 -17.79
CA ILE A 515 -73.13 13.88 -18.40
C ILE A 515 -73.23 12.49 -17.77
N SER A 516 -73.73 11.53 -18.52
CA SER A 516 -73.87 10.14 -18.07
C SER A 516 -72.55 9.39 -18.21
N LEU A 517 -72.01 8.88 -17.09
CA LEU A 517 -70.93 7.88 -17.09
C LEU A 517 -71.51 6.52 -17.53
N LEU A 518 -72.69 6.18 -17.00
CA LEU A 518 -73.44 4.98 -17.32
C LEU A 518 -74.94 5.21 -17.10
N GLU A 519 -75.74 4.82 -18.07
CA GLU A 519 -77.15 4.48 -17.92
C GLU A 519 -77.33 3.02 -18.35
N MET A 520 -77.96 2.19 -17.51
CA MET A 520 -78.27 0.80 -17.85
C MET A 520 -79.70 0.43 -17.42
N GLY A 521 -80.37 -0.38 -18.22
CA GLY A 521 -81.79 -0.69 -18.04
C GLY A 521 -82.46 -1.03 -19.37
N PRO A 522 -83.71 -0.57 -19.65
CA PRO A 522 -84.36 -0.80 -20.94
C PRO A 522 -83.59 -0.21 -22.12
N SER A 523 -82.92 0.92 -21.90
CA SER A 523 -81.82 1.40 -22.73
C SER A 523 -80.52 1.35 -21.93
N SER A 524 -79.43 0.98 -22.57
CA SER A 524 -78.09 1.03 -21.97
C SER A 524 -77.19 1.91 -22.83
N ARG A 525 -76.67 2.99 -22.25
CA ARG A 525 -76.02 4.09 -22.97
C ARG A 525 -75.10 4.93 -22.09
N MET A 526 -74.25 5.74 -22.72
CA MET A 526 -73.42 6.77 -22.09
C MET A 526 -73.31 7.97 -23.04
N GLY A 527 -73.24 9.17 -22.50
CA GLY A 527 -73.34 10.39 -23.31
C GLY A 527 -73.88 11.58 -22.54
N ILE A 528 -74.35 12.60 -23.26
CA ILE A 528 -74.93 13.81 -22.70
C ILE A 528 -76.44 13.79 -22.90
N LEU A 529 -77.17 14.05 -21.83
CA LEU A 529 -78.61 14.28 -21.84
C LEU A 529 -78.88 15.78 -21.74
N THR A 530 -79.50 16.35 -22.77
CA THR A 530 -79.90 17.76 -22.83
C THR A 530 -81.42 17.88 -22.90
N LEU A 531 -81.98 19.03 -22.52
CA LEU A 531 -83.36 19.39 -22.84
C LEU A 531 -83.33 20.28 -24.08
N ASN A 532 -84.09 19.91 -25.11
CA ASN A 532 -84.20 20.72 -26.32
C ASN A 532 -85.10 21.96 -26.07
N GLY A 533 -85.21 22.87 -27.05
CA GLY A 533 -86.01 24.09 -26.94
C GLY A 533 -87.51 23.89 -26.66
N THR A 534 -88.02 22.65 -26.75
CA THR A 534 -89.40 22.27 -26.40
C THR A 534 -89.51 21.59 -25.02
N GLY A 535 -88.41 21.52 -24.26
CA GLY A 535 -88.34 20.84 -22.97
C GLY A 535 -88.28 19.32 -23.05
N LYS A 536 -88.09 18.73 -24.24
CA LYS A 536 -87.97 17.28 -24.40
C LYS A 536 -86.51 16.82 -24.23
N PRO A 537 -86.27 15.64 -23.61
CA PRO A 537 -84.93 15.10 -23.47
C PRO A 537 -84.36 14.69 -24.83
N GLU A 538 -83.13 15.12 -25.10
CA GLU A 538 -82.33 14.76 -26.26
C GLU A 538 -81.02 14.12 -25.77
N PHE A 539 -80.68 12.97 -26.33
CA PHE A 539 -79.51 12.21 -25.93
C PHE A 539 -78.47 12.18 -27.05
N ASN A 540 -77.26 12.64 -26.73
CA ASN A 540 -76.10 12.57 -27.61
C ASN A 540 -75.05 11.64 -26.99
N GLY A 541 -74.90 10.44 -27.54
CA GLY A 541 -74.03 9.42 -26.96
C GLY A 541 -73.97 8.13 -27.75
N ILE A 542 -73.53 7.06 -27.07
CA ILE A 542 -73.46 5.71 -27.63
C ILE A 542 -74.28 4.71 -26.81
N THR A 543 -74.68 3.61 -27.45
CA THR A 543 -75.32 2.48 -26.77
C THR A 543 -74.31 1.44 -26.30
N LEU A 544 -74.63 0.78 -25.19
CA LEU A 544 -73.84 -0.25 -24.52
C LEU A 544 -74.44 -1.66 -24.67
N LYS A 545 -75.45 -1.84 -25.54
CA LYS A 545 -76.18 -3.10 -25.73
C LYS A 545 -75.29 -4.35 -25.88
N HIS A 546 -74.12 -4.22 -26.48
CA HIS A 546 -73.20 -5.33 -26.75
C HIS A 546 -72.16 -5.60 -25.66
N LEU A 547 -72.14 -4.77 -24.61
CA LEU A 547 -71.26 -4.98 -23.46
C LEU A 547 -71.68 -6.24 -22.71
N LYS A 548 -70.70 -7.05 -22.26
CA LYS A 548 -71.00 -8.33 -21.60
C LYS A 548 -71.65 -8.04 -20.25
N GLN A 549 -72.82 -8.63 -20.01
CA GLN A 549 -73.55 -8.44 -18.76
C GLN A 549 -72.86 -9.14 -17.59
N ASP A 550 -73.15 -8.69 -16.37
CA ASP A 550 -72.64 -9.21 -15.10
C ASP A 550 -71.11 -9.14 -14.95
N HIS A 551 -70.47 -8.18 -15.62
CA HIS A 551 -69.04 -7.90 -15.51
C HIS A 551 -68.80 -6.49 -14.99
N PHE A 552 -67.70 -6.27 -14.28
CA PHE A 552 -67.25 -4.95 -13.87
C PHE A 552 -66.51 -4.25 -15.01
N TYR A 553 -66.85 -2.98 -15.19
CA TYR A 553 -66.18 -2.08 -16.12
C TYR A 553 -65.87 -0.76 -15.43
N ILE A 554 -64.73 -0.17 -15.77
CA ILE A 554 -64.36 1.19 -15.40
C ILE A 554 -64.96 2.11 -16.46
N PHE A 555 -66.06 2.77 -16.09
CA PHE A 555 -66.68 3.81 -16.89
C PHE A 555 -66.02 5.13 -16.54
N ARG A 556 -65.40 5.77 -17.54
CA ARG A 556 -64.64 7.00 -17.37
C ARG A 556 -65.17 8.09 -18.29
N VAL A 557 -65.30 9.28 -17.73
CA VAL A 557 -65.52 10.54 -18.43
C VAL A 557 -64.30 11.43 -18.21
N GLU A 558 -63.70 11.90 -19.30
CA GLU A 558 -62.67 12.95 -19.28
C GLU A 558 -63.29 14.21 -19.88
N TRP A 559 -63.40 15.25 -19.08
CA TRP A 559 -64.09 16.49 -19.43
C TRP A 559 -63.12 17.67 -19.35
N ASP A 560 -63.04 18.46 -20.42
CA ASP A 560 -62.38 19.76 -20.44
C ASP A 560 -63.34 20.86 -20.96
N SER A 561 -62.88 22.10 -21.08
CA SER A 561 -63.74 23.23 -21.51
C SER A 561 -64.31 23.09 -22.92
N ASN A 562 -63.75 22.18 -23.75
CA ASN A 562 -64.03 22.11 -25.18
C ASN A 562 -64.71 20.81 -25.59
N ARG A 563 -64.46 19.71 -24.87
CA ARG A 563 -64.95 18.37 -25.22
C ARG A 563 -65.14 17.47 -23.99
N VAL A 564 -65.90 16.41 -24.21
CA VAL A 564 -66.04 15.29 -23.28
C VAL A 564 -65.69 14.00 -24.01
N ILE A 565 -64.88 13.16 -23.36
CA ILE A 565 -64.42 11.87 -23.86
C ILE A 565 -64.91 10.78 -22.92
N TRP A 566 -65.54 9.74 -23.47
CA TRP A 566 -65.92 8.55 -22.72
C TRP A 566 -64.96 7.41 -23.02
N LYS A 567 -64.55 6.72 -21.95
CA LYS A 567 -63.72 5.52 -22.00
C LYS A 567 -64.38 4.39 -21.22
N ILE A 568 -64.20 3.17 -21.71
CA ILE A 568 -64.49 1.94 -20.97
C ILE A 568 -63.18 1.19 -20.85
N ASN A 569 -62.75 0.87 -19.62
CA ASN A 569 -61.48 0.21 -19.33
C ASN A 569 -60.31 0.87 -20.11
N ASP A 570 -60.18 2.19 -19.98
CA ASP A 570 -59.20 3.07 -20.64
C ASP A 570 -59.25 3.14 -22.18
N VAL A 571 -60.18 2.45 -22.83
CA VAL A 571 -60.38 2.54 -24.27
C VAL A 571 -61.39 3.65 -24.60
N LYS A 572 -60.98 4.64 -25.39
CA LYS A 572 -61.89 5.67 -25.93
C LYS A 572 -62.98 5.03 -26.79
N VAL A 573 -64.23 5.25 -26.40
CA VAL A 573 -65.41 4.73 -27.10
C VAL A 573 -66.24 5.84 -27.73
N HIS A 574 -66.24 7.04 -27.14
CA HIS A 574 -66.99 8.20 -27.65
C HIS A 574 -66.31 9.51 -27.30
N GLU A 575 -66.57 10.55 -28.09
CA GLU A 575 -66.03 11.91 -27.91
C GLU A 575 -66.99 12.91 -28.56
N VAL A 576 -67.30 13.99 -27.85
CA VAL A 576 -68.24 15.02 -28.28
C VAL A 576 -67.67 16.41 -27.96
N PRO A 577 -67.71 17.37 -28.90
CA PRO A 577 -67.49 18.78 -28.59
C PRO A 577 -68.57 19.27 -27.60
N PHE A 578 -68.16 19.78 -26.45
CA PHE A 578 -69.05 20.17 -25.38
C PHE A 578 -68.45 21.33 -24.61
N GLY A 579 -69.16 22.46 -24.55
CA GLY A 579 -68.71 23.67 -23.84
C GLY A 579 -68.74 23.57 -22.31
N GLY A 580 -68.81 22.35 -21.77
CA GLY A 580 -68.96 22.07 -20.35
C GLY A 580 -70.34 22.35 -19.80
N LEU A 581 -70.49 22.12 -18.48
CA LEU A 581 -71.70 22.49 -17.74
C LEU A 581 -71.78 23.99 -17.43
N GLY A 582 -70.67 24.73 -17.65
CA GLY A 582 -70.52 26.13 -17.24
C GLY A 582 -70.37 26.32 -15.71
N GLU A 583 -70.27 25.22 -14.96
CA GLU A 583 -70.12 25.17 -13.51
C GLU A 583 -69.52 23.83 -13.09
N PRO A 584 -68.93 23.71 -11.88
CA PRO A 584 -68.50 22.43 -11.34
C PRO A 584 -69.65 21.39 -11.32
N ALA A 585 -69.30 20.12 -11.44
CA ALA A 585 -70.25 19.01 -11.40
C ALA A 585 -70.09 18.18 -10.12
N HIS A 586 -71.20 17.66 -9.61
CA HIS A 586 -71.21 16.62 -8.57
C HIS A 586 -71.61 15.27 -9.19
N ILE A 587 -71.29 14.17 -8.51
CA ILE A 587 -71.67 12.81 -8.94
C ILE A 587 -73.00 12.44 -8.30
N SER A 588 -73.88 11.81 -9.08
CA SER A 588 -75.13 11.24 -8.58
C SER A 588 -75.33 9.83 -9.15
N MET A 589 -75.87 8.94 -8.31
CA MET A 589 -76.20 7.55 -8.61
C MET A 589 -77.61 7.23 -8.16
N GLN A 590 -78.43 6.62 -9.01
CA GLN A 590 -79.81 6.29 -8.65
C GLN A 590 -80.35 5.09 -9.44
N ASN A 591 -81.39 4.48 -8.88
CA ASN A 591 -82.24 3.49 -9.54
C ASN A 591 -83.68 4.02 -9.66
N LEU A 592 -84.18 4.08 -10.89
CA LEU A 592 -85.54 4.48 -11.25
C LEU A 592 -86.33 3.26 -11.77
N VAL A 593 -87.50 3.00 -11.22
CA VAL A 593 -88.37 1.89 -11.66
C VAL A 593 -89.30 2.40 -12.74
N VAL A 594 -89.23 1.80 -13.93
CA VAL A 594 -89.96 2.27 -15.13
C VAL A 594 -91.09 1.34 -15.56
N SER A 595 -91.13 0.13 -15.00
CA SER A 595 -92.24 -0.82 -15.18
C SER A 595 -92.30 -1.80 -14.00
N GLU A 596 -93.36 -2.60 -13.90
CA GLU A 596 -93.47 -3.66 -12.89
C GLU A 596 -92.31 -4.67 -13.00
N ILE A 597 -91.66 -4.97 -11.86
CA ILE A 597 -90.51 -5.86 -11.78
C ILE A 597 -90.98 -7.29 -11.44
N PRO A 598 -90.65 -8.31 -12.26
CA PRO A 598 -90.88 -9.71 -11.92
C PRO A 598 -90.25 -10.09 -10.58
N GLY A 599 -90.99 -10.85 -9.76
CA GLY A 599 -90.52 -11.29 -8.43
C GLY A 599 -89.17 -12.00 -8.45
N SER A 600 -88.88 -12.76 -9.51
CA SER A 600 -87.61 -13.48 -9.70
C SER A 600 -86.39 -12.57 -9.93
N LYS A 601 -86.59 -11.29 -10.22
CA LYS A 601 -85.52 -10.30 -10.43
C LYS A 601 -85.29 -9.40 -9.21
N LEU A 602 -86.12 -9.52 -8.18
CA LEU A 602 -86.02 -8.71 -6.97
C LEU A 602 -85.12 -9.36 -5.91
N PRO A 603 -84.34 -8.57 -5.15
CA PRO A 603 -84.12 -7.13 -5.34
C PRO A 603 -83.22 -6.83 -6.54
N VAL A 604 -83.51 -5.77 -7.29
CA VAL A 604 -82.58 -5.27 -8.34
C VAL A 604 -81.48 -4.47 -7.66
N THR A 605 -80.22 -4.75 -7.97
CA THR A 605 -79.08 -4.15 -7.28
C THR A 605 -78.18 -3.42 -8.26
N PHE A 606 -77.93 -2.13 -7.99
CA PHE A 606 -76.93 -1.33 -8.69
C PHE A 606 -75.63 -1.31 -7.89
N GLU A 607 -74.60 -1.95 -8.44
CA GLU A 607 -73.37 -2.28 -7.72
C GLU A 607 -72.17 -1.50 -8.25
N THR A 608 -71.50 -0.78 -7.35
CA THR A 608 -70.31 0.04 -7.63
C THR A 608 -69.16 -0.37 -6.71
N ASP A 609 -68.02 -0.71 -7.29
CA ASP A 609 -66.82 -1.17 -6.57
C ASP A 609 -66.03 0.00 -6.00
N TRP A 610 -65.74 1.02 -6.82
CA TRP A 610 -65.10 2.25 -6.37
C TRP A 610 -65.41 3.41 -7.32
N ILE A 611 -65.21 4.63 -6.82
CA ILE A 611 -65.31 5.88 -7.57
C ILE A 611 -64.04 6.69 -7.34
N ARG A 612 -63.49 7.27 -8.41
CA ARG A 612 -62.31 8.10 -8.33
C ARG A 612 -62.38 9.26 -9.30
N CYS A 613 -62.00 10.43 -8.82
CA CYS A 613 -61.89 11.63 -9.62
C CYS A 613 -60.46 12.16 -9.58
N TYR A 614 -60.06 12.75 -10.70
CA TYR A 614 -58.76 13.39 -10.82
C TYR A 614 -58.94 14.80 -11.38
N LYS A 615 -58.16 15.73 -10.85
CA LYS A 615 -57.99 17.06 -11.42
C LYS A 615 -56.55 17.20 -11.92
N ARG A 616 -56.34 18.10 -12.88
CA ARG A 616 -54.98 18.44 -13.29
C ARG A 616 -54.26 19.08 -12.11
N LYS A 617 -53.02 18.68 -11.86
CA LYS A 617 -52.15 19.35 -10.89
C LYS A 617 -51.99 20.80 -11.33
N GLN A 618 -52.08 21.73 -10.37
CA GLN A 618 -51.70 23.10 -10.63
C GLN A 618 -50.18 23.12 -10.79
N ASN A 619 -49.67 23.57 -11.93
CA ASN A 619 -48.24 23.80 -12.10
C ASN A 619 -47.83 24.86 -11.06
N SER A 620 -47.07 24.45 -10.05
CA SER A 620 -46.39 25.34 -9.11
C SER A 620 -45.23 26.06 -9.78
#